data_AF-A0A3D0N6I5-F1
#
_entry.id   AF-A0A3D0N6I5-F1
#
_cell.length_a   1.000
_cell.length_b   1.000
_cell.length_c   1.000
_cell.angle_alpha   90.00
_cell.angle_beta   90.00
_cell.angle_gamma   90.00
#
_symmetry.space_group_name_H-M   'P 1'
#
loop_
_entity.id
_entity.type
_entity.pdbx_description
1 polymer ?
#
loop_
_entity_poly.entity_id
_entity_poly.type
_entity_poly.pdbx_seq_one_letter_code
_entity_poly.pdbx_strand_id
1 'polypeptide(L)'
;MCMIRRASRETFPAMGQVAPPCMANRQAVQVSHSREAEIVRQEETFRIEEHTRVRQAIGAHTLKSVNEIPQFHIRTLVDMEPMVAFREELKQTASPAATYNDLSIKAVALVLRDFPRFNAWCEPEHLKLLDAVNVGFAVGTDQGVLLPTVRNADRKSLKEIAAETGEMVELARKGRLRASLQMGAGFTVSNLGPIGIDAFAPIISPPQVAILGIGSIKPQAMVVDGEIIARRAVYLTLVMDHRAVDGADGAQFLAAVADAFTHPERMVGE
;
A
#
# COMPACT_ATOMS: atom_id res chain seq x y z
N MET A 1 2.95 -30.46 -32.61
CA MET A 1 1.84 -30.60 -33.58
C MET A 1 0.53 -30.51 -32.80
N CYS A 2 0.01 -29.31 -32.57
CA CYS A 2 -1.22 -29.07 -31.80
C CYS A 2 -2.28 -28.52 -32.76
N MET A 3 -3.38 -29.25 -32.93
CA MET A 3 -4.43 -28.95 -33.92
C MET A 3 -5.35 -27.84 -33.40
N ILE A 4 -5.45 -26.77 -34.19
CA ILE A 4 -6.43 -25.69 -34.04
C ILE A 4 -7.78 -26.20 -34.55
N ARG A 5 -8.81 -26.29 -33.69
CA ARG A 5 -10.19 -26.51 -34.11
C ARG A 5 -10.86 -25.17 -34.43
N ARG A 6 -11.27 -24.99 -35.69
CA ARG A 6 -12.12 -23.89 -36.18
C ARG A 6 -13.55 -24.07 -35.68
N ALA A 7 -14.12 -23.05 -35.04
CA ALA A 7 -15.56 -22.97 -34.80
C ALA A 7 -16.29 -22.44 -36.04
N SER A 8 -17.37 -23.13 -36.41
CA SER A 8 -18.24 -22.86 -37.56
C SER A 8 -19.17 -21.68 -37.32
N ARG A 9 -19.42 -20.92 -38.40
CA ARG A 9 -20.42 -19.85 -38.48
C ARG A 9 -21.83 -20.45 -38.32
N GLU A 10 -22.58 -19.98 -37.35
CA GLU A 10 -24.03 -20.18 -37.29
C GLU A 10 -24.76 -18.93 -37.77
N THR A 11 -25.71 -19.16 -38.66
CA THR A 11 -26.55 -18.21 -39.39
C THR A 11 -27.74 -17.77 -38.55
N PHE A 12 -28.00 -16.47 -38.47
CA PHE A 12 -29.24 -15.92 -37.89
C PHE A 12 -30.43 -16.09 -38.85
N PRO A 13 -31.60 -16.59 -38.39
CA PRO A 13 -32.83 -16.56 -39.18
C PRO A 13 -33.60 -15.24 -39.02
N ALA A 14 -34.34 -14.92 -40.08
CA ALA A 14 -34.97 -13.63 -40.36
C ALA A 14 -36.31 -13.38 -39.63
N MET A 15 -36.70 -12.10 -39.68
CA MET A 15 -37.88 -11.45 -39.11
C MET A 15 -39.22 -12.16 -39.38
N GLY A 16 -40.10 -12.13 -38.37
CA GLY A 16 -41.52 -12.51 -38.47
C GLY A 16 -42.43 -11.66 -37.58
N GLN A 17 -43.26 -10.84 -38.25
CA GLN A 17 -44.55 -10.24 -37.88
C GLN A 17 -44.65 -9.21 -36.74
N VAL A 18 -44.91 -7.98 -37.18
CA VAL A 18 -45.28 -6.78 -36.41
C VAL A 18 -46.79 -6.80 -36.13
N ALA A 19 -47.19 -6.62 -34.88
CA ALA A 19 -48.57 -6.47 -34.44
C ALA A 19 -49.16 -5.10 -34.84
N PRO A 20 -50.50 -4.96 -35.00
CA PRO A 20 -51.10 -3.75 -35.57
C PRO A 20 -51.04 -2.54 -34.62
N PRO A 21 -51.09 -1.30 -35.15
CA PRO A 21 -50.97 -0.11 -34.32
C PRO A 21 -52.27 0.13 -33.55
N CYS A 22 -52.15 0.22 -32.22
CA CYS A 22 -53.22 0.73 -31.37
C CYS A 22 -53.40 2.24 -31.66
N MET A 23 -54.58 2.62 -32.14
CA MET A 23 -54.98 4.02 -32.26
C MET A 23 -55.18 4.62 -30.87
N ALA A 24 -54.15 5.30 -30.36
CA ALA A 24 -54.26 6.08 -29.13
C ALA A 24 -54.88 7.45 -29.43
N ASN A 25 -56.07 7.67 -28.87
CA ASN A 25 -56.78 8.93 -28.79
C ASN A 25 -55.87 10.00 -28.12
N ARG A 26 -55.47 11.03 -28.88
CA ARG A 26 -54.70 12.17 -28.36
C ARG A 26 -55.65 13.15 -27.68
N GLN A 27 -55.97 12.92 -26.42
CA GLN A 27 -56.32 14.00 -25.52
C GLN A 27 -55.06 14.47 -24.80
N ALA A 28 -54.72 15.74 -25.00
CA ALA A 28 -53.62 16.39 -24.33
C ALA A 28 -53.90 16.43 -22.82
N VAL A 29 -53.25 15.55 -22.07
CA VAL A 29 -53.16 15.67 -20.62
C VAL A 29 -52.31 16.90 -20.33
N GLN A 30 -52.96 17.98 -19.87
CA GLN A 30 -52.24 19.13 -19.34
C GLN A 30 -51.50 18.68 -18.08
N VAL A 31 -50.18 18.56 -18.21
CA VAL A 31 -49.30 18.35 -17.06
C VAL A 31 -49.31 19.64 -16.24
N SER A 32 -50.09 19.65 -15.17
CA SER A 32 -50.00 20.69 -14.16
C SER A 32 -48.57 20.71 -13.66
N HIS A 33 -47.92 21.87 -13.72
CA HIS A 33 -46.60 22.07 -13.11
C HIS A 33 -46.75 21.83 -11.61
N SER A 34 -46.46 20.61 -11.17
CA SER A 34 -46.26 20.30 -9.76
C SER A 34 -45.11 21.19 -9.30
N ARG A 35 -45.42 22.11 -8.37
CA ARG A 35 -44.44 22.96 -7.69
C ARG A 35 -43.24 22.09 -7.31
N GLU A 36 -42.07 22.41 -7.85
CA GLU A 36 -40.81 21.88 -7.34
C GLU A 36 -40.81 22.17 -5.84
N ALA A 37 -40.80 21.11 -5.03
CA ALA A 37 -40.66 21.25 -3.60
C ALA A 37 -39.30 21.92 -3.38
N GLU A 38 -39.33 23.18 -2.95
CA GLU A 38 -38.15 23.90 -2.52
C GLU A 38 -37.51 23.07 -1.41
N ILE A 39 -36.37 22.44 -1.70
CA ILE A 39 -35.60 21.72 -0.70
C ILE A 39 -35.09 22.78 0.25
N VAL A 40 -35.85 23.05 1.31
CA VAL A 40 -35.42 23.88 2.44
C VAL A 40 -34.24 23.14 3.06
N ARG A 41 -33.03 23.56 2.70
CA ARG A 41 -31.82 23.11 3.38
C ARG A 41 -31.92 23.63 4.80
N GLN A 42 -32.18 22.73 5.75
CA GLN A 42 -31.99 23.06 7.16
C GLN A 42 -30.54 23.51 7.32
N GLU A 43 -30.33 24.72 7.83
CA GLU A 43 -29.00 25.19 8.20
C GLU A 43 -28.53 24.34 9.38
N GLU A 44 -27.70 23.33 9.09
CA GLU A 44 -27.07 22.53 10.12
C GLU A 44 -26.15 23.39 10.98
N THR A 45 -26.16 23.17 12.28
CA THR A 45 -25.20 23.79 13.18
C THR A 45 -23.90 23.01 13.14
N PHE A 46 -22.78 23.69 12.89
CA PHE A 46 -21.46 23.06 12.79
C PHE A 46 -20.40 23.83 13.59
N ARG A 47 -19.33 23.12 13.98
CA ARG A 47 -18.11 23.69 14.53
C ARG A 47 -17.02 23.66 13.47
N ILE A 48 -16.36 24.78 13.27
CA ILE A 48 -15.18 24.86 12.39
C ILE A 48 -13.92 24.50 13.19
N GLU A 49 -13.11 23.61 12.62
CA GLU A 49 -11.75 23.33 13.06
C GLU A 49 -10.79 23.61 11.90
N GLU A 50 -9.88 24.56 12.10
CA GLU A 50 -8.91 24.95 11.07
C GLU A 50 -7.80 23.89 10.95
N HIS A 51 -7.45 23.53 9.72
CA HIS A 51 -6.32 22.64 9.47
C HIS A 51 -4.99 23.32 9.83
N THR A 52 -4.12 22.60 10.54
CA THR A 52 -2.74 23.06 10.75
C THR A 52 -1.99 23.11 9.42
N ARG A 53 -0.92 23.93 9.35
CA ARG A 53 -0.07 24.01 8.14
C ARG A 53 0.50 22.66 7.73
N VAL A 54 0.89 21.83 8.71
CA VAL A 54 1.38 20.47 8.48
C VAL A 54 0.27 19.61 7.86
N ARG A 55 -0.95 19.67 8.38
CA ARG A 55 -2.10 18.92 7.83
C ARG A 55 -2.44 19.35 6.40
N GLN A 56 -2.41 20.65 6.12
CA GLN A 56 -2.60 21.18 4.76
C GLN A 56 -1.53 20.67 3.79
N ALA A 57 -0.25 20.68 4.20
CA ALA A 57 0.85 20.18 3.38
C ALA A 57 0.72 18.67 3.10
N ILE A 58 0.34 17.88 4.10
CA ILE A 58 0.04 16.45 3.94
C ILE A 58 -1.10 16.26 2.94
N GLY A 59 -2.20 17.02 3.08
CA GLY A 59 -3.34 16.96 2.16
C GLY A 59 -2.99 17.29 0.72
N ALA A 60 -2.17 18.33 0.49
CA ALA A 60 -1.68 18.67 -0.85
C ALA A 60 -0.80 17.55 -1.43
N HIS A 61 0.08 16.95 -0.62
CA HIS A 61 0.95 15.87 -1.04
C HIS A 61 0.17 14.58 -1.37
N THR A 62 -0.82 14.21 -0.57
CA THR A 62 -1.67 13.04 -0.86
C THR A 62 -2.56 13.28 -2.06
N LEU A 63 -3.11 14.49 -2.22
CA LEU A 63 -3.92 14.86 -3.39
C LEU A 63 -3.11 14.75 -4.68
N LYS A 64 -1.86 15.19 -4.67
CA LYS A 64 -0.93 15.01 -5.80
C LYS A 64 -0.79 13.53 -6.17
N SER A 65 -0.52 12.68 -5.17
CA SER A 65 -0.36 11.23 -5.38
C SER A 65 -1.59 10.59 -6.02
N VAL A 66 -2.78 10.80 -5.44
CA VAL A 66 -4.00 10.13 -5.92
C VAL A 66 -4.48 10.63 -7.29
N ASN A 67 -4.17 11.88 -7.65
CA ASN A 67 -4.57 12.44 -8.94
C ASN A 67 -3.58 12.10 -10.07
N GLU A 68 -2.29 12.05 -9.76
CA GLU A 68 -1.24 11.89 -10.79
C GLU A 68 -0.80 10.44 -10.97
N ILE A 69 -1.02 9.57 -9.98
CA ILE A 69 -0.52 8.19 -9.98
C ILE A 69 -1.68 7.21 -10.21
N PRO A 70 -1.68 6.42 -11.30
CA PRO A 70 -2.59 5.29 -11.46
C PRO A 70 -2.16 4.15 -10.53
N GLN A 71 -2.69 4.14 -9.30
CA GLN A 71 -2.28 3.19 -8.26
C GLN A 71 -2.93 1.82 -8.48
N PHE A 72 -2.10 0.79 -8.63
CA PHE A 72 -2.50 -0.62 -8.61
C PHE A 72 -2.08 -1.25 -7.27
N HIS A 73 -2.89 -2.15 -6.73
CA HIS A 73 -2.58 -2.78 -5.45
C HIS A 73 -2.86 -4.27 -5.44
N ILE A 74 -1.97 -5.01 -4.78
CA ILE A 74 -2.08 -6.46 -4.56
C ILE A 74 -1.78 -6.77 -3.10
N ARG A 75 -2.31 -7.90 -2.62
CA ARG A 75 -2.16 -8.31 -1.23
C ARG A 75 -1.86 -9.80 -1.15
N THR A 76 -1.02 -10.18 -0.20
CA THR A 76 -0.75 -11.58 0.16
C THR A 76 -0.81 -11.77 1.67
N LEU A 77 -1.11 -13.00 2.11
CA LEU A 77 -1.05 -13.41 3.52
C LEU A 77 0.27 -14.16 3.74
N VAL A 78 1.04 -13.74 4.73
CA VAL A 78 2.38 -14.27 5.01
C VAL A 78 2.41 -14.91 6.38
N ASP A 79 2.99 -16.10 6.46
CA ASP A 79 3.28 -16.78 7.73
C ASP A 79 4.41 -16.05 8.47
N MET A 80 4.12 -15.62 9.70
CA MET A 80 5.02 -14.85 10.54
C MET A 80 5.64 -15.68 11.66
N GLU A 81 5.34 -16.99 11.76
CA GLU A 81 5.96 -17.85 12.77
C GLU A 81 7.49 -17.74 12.78
N PRO A 82 8.20 -17.82 11.63
CA PRO A 82 9.65 -17.67 11.61
C PRO A 82 10.13 -16.29 12.10
N MET A 83 9.50 -15.21 11.63
CA MET A 83 9.88 -13.84 12.03
C MET A 83 9.62 -13.57 13.51
N VAL A 84 8.55 -14.13 14.07
CA VAL A 84 8.27 -13.99 15.50
C VAL A 84 9.30 -14.75 16.33
N ALA A 85 9.62 -16.00 15.97
CA ALA A 85 10.66 -16.77 16.65
C ALA A 85 12.01 -16.03 16.61
N PHE A 86 12.44 -15.60 15.43
CA PHE A 86 13.68 -14.86 15.24
C PHE A 86 13.74 -13.58 16.08
N ARG A 87 12.64 -12.82 16.17
CA ARG A 87 12.60 -11.62 16.99
C ARG A 87 12.72 -11.93 18.49
N GLU A 88 12.15 -13.03 18.98
CA GLU A 88 12.33 -13.44 20.37
C GLU A 88 13.79 -13.81 20.68
N GLU A 89 14.53 -14.38 19.73
CA GLU A 89 15.98 -14.62 19.85
C GLU A 89 16.76 -13.30 19.89
N LEU A 90 16.43 -12.35 19.01
CA LEU A 90 17.08 -11.03 19.01
C LEU A 90 16.89 -10.26 20.32
N LYS A 91 15.76 -10.42 20.99
CA LYS A 91 15.53 -9.81 22.32
C LYS A 91 16.48 -10.32 23.39
N GLN A 92 17.02 -11.51 23.23
CA GLN A 92 17.95 -12.12 24.19
C GLN A 92 19.39 -11.66 23.94
N THR A 93 19.72 -11.26 22.71
CA THR A 93 21.10 -11.02 22.27
C THR A 93 21.40 -9.56 21.91
N ALA A 94 20.38 -8.72 21.66
CA ALA A 94 20.54 -7.33 21.26
C ALA A 94 19.76 -6.36 22.15
N SER A 95 20.34 -5.18 22.37
CA SER A 95 19.70 -4.05 23.06
C SER A 95 20.05 -2.72 22.35
N PRO A 96 19.05 -1.96 21.84
CA PRO A 96 17.66 -2.36 21.71
C PRO A 96 17.48 -3.49 20.68
N ALA A 97 16.50 -4.36 20.94
CA ALA A 97 16.13 -5.40 19.97
C ALA A 97 15.28 -4.80 18.85
N ALA A 98 15.55 -5.23 17.61
CA ALA A 98 14.80 -4.80 16.44
C ALA A 98 13.29 -5.07 16.60
N THR A 99 12.47 -4.07 16.26
CA THR A 99 11.02 -4.19 16.17
C THR A 99 10.63 -4.91 14.87
N TYR A 100 9.38 -5.35 14.76
CA TYR A 100 8.86 -5.86 13.48
C TYR A 100 8.95 -4.83 12.36
N ASN A 101 8.87 -3.53 12.68
CA ASN A 101 9.04 -2.48 11.70
C ASN A 101 10.50 -2.42 11.19
N ASP A 102 11.48 -2.57 12.08
CA ASP A 102 12.91 -2.58 11.72
C ASP A 102 13.26 -3.81 10.87
N LEU A 103 12.72 -4.97 11.24
CA LEU A 103 12.83 -6.20 10.44
C LEU A 103 12.21 -6.03 9.05
N SER A 104 11.04 -5.40 8.97
CA SER A 104 10.36 -5.11 7.69
C SER A 104 11.19 -4.17 6.81
N ILE A 105 11.76 -3.11 7.40
CA ILE A 105 12.66 -2.18 6.69
C ILE A 105 13.87 -2.93 6.13
N LYS A 106 14.53 -3.76 6.94
CA LYS A 106 15.70 -4.53 6.50
C LYS A 106 15.34 -5.53 5.41
N ALA A 107 14.25 -6.28 5.57
CA ALA A 107 13.77 -7.25 4.59
C ALA A 107 13.54 -6.59 3.22
N VAL A 108 12.76 -5.51 3.22
CA VAL A 108 12.44 -4.76 2.00
C VAL A 108 13.71 -4.18 1.39
N ALA A 109 14.62 -3.62 2.20
CA ALA A 109 15.87 -3.05 1.70
C ALA A 109 16.76 -4.10 1.00
N LEU A 110 16.83 -5.32 1.52
CA LEU A 110 17.58 -6.40 0.88
C LEU A 110 16.94 -6.80 -0.46
N VAL A 111 15.61 -6.95 -0.49
CA VAL A 111 14.88 -7.30 -1.73
C VAL A 111 15.03 -6.20 -2.79
N LEU A 112 15.00 -4.92 -2.41
CA LEU A 112 15.12 -3.80 -3.36
C LEU A 112 16.41 -3.82 -4.19
N ARG A 113 17.47 -4.51 -3.74
CA ARG A 113 18.72 -4.69 -4.52
C ARG A 113 18.49 -5.42 -5.85
N ASP A 114 17.61 -6.41 -5.83
CA ASP A 114 17.30 -7.25 -6.99
C ASP A 114 16.12 -6.70 -7.80
N PHE A 115 15.43 -5.69 -7.25
CA PHE A 115 14.22 -5.09 -7.82
C PHE A 115 14.36 -3.56 -7.98
N PRO A 116 15.31 -3.08 -8.81
CA PRO A 116 15.66 -1.65 -8.91
C PRO A 116 14.49 -0.77 -9.37
N ARG A 117 13.52 -1.31 -10.11
CA ARG A 117 12.31 -0.57 -10.52
C ARG A 117 11.43 -0.16 -9.34
N PHE A 118 11.48 -0.90 -8.23
CA PHE A 118 10.81 -0.53 -6.98
C PHE A 118 11.66 0.41 -6.12
N ASN A 119 12.96 0.51 -6.36
CA ASN A 119 13.86 1.51 -5.77
C ASN A 119 14.09 2.68 -6.72
N ALA A 120 13.02 3.37 -7.09
CA ALA A 120 13.08 4.38 -8.14
C ALA A 120 12.11 5.55 -7.90
N TRP A 121 12.36 6.65 -8.62
CA TRP A 121 11.44 7.77 -8.71
C TRP A 121 10.82 7.84 -10.11
N CYS A 122 9.49 7.84 -10.17
CA CYS A 122 8.75 7.96 -11.41
C CYS A 122 8.54 9.43 -11.76
N GLU A 123 9.16 9.86 -12.85
CA GLU A 123 8.90 11.14 -13.51
C GLU A 123 8.10 10.91 -14.79
N PRO A 124 7.45 11.95 -15.36
CA PRO A 124 6.49 11.75 -16.45
C PRO A 124 7.11 11.06 -17.70
N GLU A 125 8.37 11.33 -18.00
CA GLU A 125 9.06 10.79 -19.19
C GLU A 125 10.03 9.65 -18.88
N HIS A 126 10.43 9.46 -17.62
CA HIS A 126 11.48 8.50 -17.28
C HIS A 126 11.43 8.04 -15.83
N LEU A 127 12.05 6.89 -15.60
CA LEU A 127 12.23 6.30 -14.28
C LEU A 127 13.67 6.55 -13.80
N LYS A 128 13.84 7.22 -12.66
CA LYS A 128 15.15 7.41 -12.00
C LYS A 128 15.41 6.26 -11.05
N LEU A 129 16.18 5.27 -11.50
CA LEU A 129 16.66 4.18 -10.65
C LEU A 129 17.67 4.73 -9.65
N LEU A 130 17.52 4.38 -8.37
CA LEU A 130 18.37 4.89 -7.30
C LEU A 130 19.43 3.84 -6.93
N ASP A 131 20.69 4.26 -6.87
CA ASP A 131 21.80 3.40 -6.42
C ASP A 131 21.74 3.15 -4.90
N ALA A 132 21.33 4.17 -4.15
CA ALA A 132 21.18 4.08 -2.70
C ALA A 132 19.81 3.46 -2.35
N VAL A 133 19.81 2.41 -1.54
CA VAL A 133 18.57 1.81 -1.03
C VAL A 133 18.17 2.52 0.27
N ASN A 134 17.41 3.60 0.10
CA ASN A 134 16.87 4.37 1.20
C ASN A 134 15.40 4.00 1.40
N VAL A 135 15.05 3.58 2.63
CA VAL A 135 13.69 3.12 2.95
C VAL A 135 13.03 4.10 3.92
N GLY A 136 11.93 4.70 3.46
CA GLY A 136 11.03 5.50 4.27
C GLY A 136 10.17 4.64 5.17
N PHE A 137 9.75 5.16 6.33
CA PHE A 137 8.75 4.50 7.16
C PHE A 137 7.76 5.50 7.79
N ALA A 138 6.51 5.08 7.91
CA ALA A 138 5.45 5.95 8.43
C ALA A 138 5.47 6.06 9.96
N VAL A 139 5.44 7.30 10.46
CA VAL A 139 5.31 7.61 11.88
C VAL A 139 4.10 8.50 12.12
N GLY A 140 3.11 7.99 12.85
CA GLY A 140 1.96 8.78 13.30
C GLY A 140 2.33 9.78 14.40
N THR A 141 1.86 11.01 14.25
CA THR A 141 1.98 12.11 15.23
C THR A 141 0.64 12.84 15.34
N ASP A 142 0.49 13.69 16.35
CA ASP A 142 -0.72 14.51 16.54
C ASP A 142 -1.00 15.44 15.35
N GLN A 143 0.05 15.80 14.59
CA GLN A 143 -0.06 16.69 13.43
C GLN A 143 -0.29 15.94 12.11
N GLY A 144 -0.21 14.61 12.13
CA GLY A 144 -0.32 13.76 10.94
C GLY A 144 0.83 12.75 10.84
N VAL A 145 0.93 12.12 9.67
CA VAL A 145 1.94 11.10 9.41
C VAL A 145 3.18 11.74 8.78
N LEU A 146 4.34 11.48 9.38
CA LEU A 146 5.65 11.84 8.84
C LEU A 146 6.34 10.61 8.27
N LEU A 147 7.23 10.80 7.30
CA LEU A 147 7.94 9.72 6.60
C LEU A 147 9.47 9.86 6.76
N PRO A 148 10.04 9.64 7.97
CA PRO A 148 11.48 9.50 8.13
C PRO A 148 12.07 8.41 7.23
N THR A 149 13.35 8.55 6.90
CA THR A 149 14.07 7.69 5.93
C THR A 149 15.32 7.09 6.55
N VAL A 150 15.40 5.77 6.58
CA VAL A 150 16.63 5.03 6.88
C VAL A 150 17.47 4.99 5.61
N ARG A 151 18.60 5.70 5.60
CA ARG A 151 19.48 5.75 4.43
C ARG A 151 20.36 4.51 4.33
N ASN A 152 20.61 4.01 3.12
CA ASN A 152 21.39 2.79 2.85
C ASN A 152 20.96 1.63 3.77
N ALA A 153 19.65 1.43 3.91
CA ALA A 153 19.06 0.48 4.84
C ALA A 153 19.52 -0.97 4.55
N ASP A 154 19.85 -1.25 3.29
CA ASP A 154 20.35 -2.54 2.85
C ASP A 154 21.73 -2.86 3.46
N ARG A 155 22.57 -1.84 3.65
CA ARG A 155 23.94 -1.95 4.17
C ARG A 155 24.03 -1.91 5.70
N LYS A 156 22.97 -1.51 6.38
CA LYS A 156 22.94 -1.39 7.84
C LYS A 156 22.61 -2.70 8.51
N SER A 157 23.22 -2.95 9.66
CA SER A 157 22.81 -4.00 10.58
C SER A 157 21.42 -3.71 11.17
N LEU A 158 20.75 -4.75 11.67
CA LEU A 158 19.47 -4.59 12.37
C LEU A 158 19.58 -3.67 13.60
N LYS A 159 20.73 -3.69 14.29
CA LYS A 159 20.98 -2.84 15.45
C LYS A 159 21.06 -1.37 15.07
N GLU A 160 21.74 -1.03 13.98
CA GLU A 160 21.82 0.34 13.47
C GLU A 160 20.45 0.83 13.01
N ILE A 161 19.69 0.00 12.29
CA ILE A 161 18.33 0.34 11.87
C ILE A 161 17.45 0.62 13.10
N ALA A 162 17.45 -0.27 14.09
CA ALA A 162 16.63 -0.10 15.30
C ALA A 162 16.99 1.15 16.12
N ALA A 163 18.28 1.50 16.19
CA ALA A 163 18.72 2.72 16.86
C ALA A 163 18.24 3.98 16.11
N GLU A 164 18.43 4.02 14.79
CA GLU A 164 18.05 5.17 13.96
C GLU A 164 16.53 5.38 13.89
N THR A 165 15.77 4.30 13.70
CA THR A 165 14.31 4.38 13.67
C THR A 165 13.76 4.84 15.02
N GLY A 166 14.30 4.32 16.13
CA GLY A 166 13.96 4.75 17.48
C GLY A 166 14.18 6.26 17.69
N GLU A 167 15.34 6.78 17.30
CA GLU A 167 15.63 8.21 17.37
C GLU A 167 14.66 9.03 16.50
N MET A 168 14.42 8.62 15.27
CA MET A 168 13.54 9.33 14.35
C MET A 168 12.07 9.33 14.81
N VAL A 169 11.59 8.24 15.41
CA VAL A 169 10.24 8.17 16.01
C VAL A 169 10.11 9.17 17.15
N GLU A 170 11.12 9.24 18.03
CA GLU A 170 11.13 10.19 19.15
C GLU A 170 11.16 11.64 18.67
N LEU A 171 12.00 11.94 17.67
CA LEU A 171 12.06 13.26 17.05
C LEU A 171 10.74 13.63 16.37
N ALA A 172 10.10 12.70 15.66
CA ALA A 172 8.81 12.91 14.99
C ALA A 172 7.71 13.26 16.00
N ARG A 173 7.57 12.46 17.06
CA ARG A 173 6.57 12.68 18.12
C ARG A 173 6.78 14.00 18.87
N LYS A 174 8.04 14.43 19.02
CA LYS A 174 8.40 15.72 19.66
C LYS A 174 8.30 16.92 18.70
N GLY A 175 7.92 16.71 17.43
CA GLY A 175 7.87 17.78 16.42
C GLY A 175 9.24 18.34 16.05
N ARG A 176 10.31 17.55 16.23
CA ARG A 176 11.72 17.93 16.01
C ARG A 176 12.38 17.18 14.84
N LEU A 177 11.62 16.39 14.09
CA LEU A 177 12.13 15.67 12.93
C LEU A 177 12.51 16.65 11.82
N ARG A 178 13.79 16.69 11.47
CA ARG A 178 14.31 17.57 10.42
C ARG A 178 13.83 17.11 9.03
N ALA A 179 13.62 18.06 8.13
CA ALA A 179 13.22 17.77 6.74
C ALA A 179 14.22 16.86 6.02
N SER A 180 15.53 17.03 6.26
CA SER A 180 16.58 16.20 5.65
C SER A 180 16.49 14.71 5.99
N LEU A 181 15.83 14.36 7.10
CA LEU A 181 15.59 12.98 7.52
C LEU A 181 14.35 12.37 6.86
N GLN A 182 13.56 13.15 6.13
CA GLN A 182 12.34 12.69 5.44
C GLN A 182 12.53 12.58 3.92
N MET A 183 13.73 12.87 3.42
CA MET A 183 14.02 12.93 1.99
C MET A 183 14.87 11.74 1.54
N GLY A 184 14.77 11.43 0.25
CA GLY A 184 15.69 10.52 -0.43
C GLY A 184 15.26 9.06 -0.44
N ALA A 185 14.12 8.72 0.14
CA ALA A 185 13.57 7.36 0.09
C ALA A 185 13.16 6.99 -1.34
N GLY A 186 13.55 5.78 -1.78
CA GLY A 186 13.08 5.16 -3.02
C GLY A 186 11.82 4.33 -2.83
N PHE A 187 11.61 3.83 -1.61
CA PHE A 187 10.49 2.99 -1.22
C PHE A 187 10.05 3.32 0.22
N THR A 188 8.78 3.12 0.55
CA THR A 188 8.25 3.36 1.91
C THR A 188 7.56 2.13 2.47
N VAL A 189 7.72 1.89 3.77
CA VAL A 189 6.95 0.91 4.56
C VAL A 189 5.99 1.65 5.48
N SER A 190 4.73 1.23 5.51
CA SER A 190 3.70 1.77 6.41
C SER A 190 3.11 0.64 7.22
N ASN A 191 3.23 0.71 8.55
CA ASN A 191 2.82 -0.36 9.45
C ASN A 191 1.71 0.12 10.39
N LEU A 192 0.50 -0.41 10.19
CA LEU A 192 -0.66 -0.19 11.07
C LEU A 192 -0.97 -1.41 11.94
N GLY A 193 -0.09 -2.41 11.94
CA GLY A 193 -0.22 -3.60 12.77
C GLY A 193 -0.36 -3.31 14.27
N PRO A 194 0.42 -2.38 14.88
CA PRO A 194 0.31 -2.04 16.30
C PRO A 194 -1.05 -1.47 16.73
N ILE A 195 -1.83 -0.91 15.79
CA ILE A 195 -3.17 -0.35 16.07
C ILE A 195 -4.32 -1.29 15.66
N GLY A 196 -4.01 -2.53 15.28
CA GLY A 196 -5.01 -3.58 15.08
C GLY A 196 -5.58 -3.73 13.66
N ILE A 197 -5.08 -2.96 12.68
CA ILE A 197 -5.56 -3.00 11.29
C ILE A 197 -5.05 -4.25 10.57
N ASP A 198 -5.96 -5.06 10.05
CA ASP A 198 -5.61 -6.32 9.38
C ASP A 198 -4.94 -6.13 8.02
N ALA A 199 -5.44 -5.20 7.21
CA ALA A 199 -4.88 -4.85 5.90
C ALA A 199 -5.33 -3.46 5.48
N PHE A 200 -4.51 -2.74 4.72
CA PHE A 200 -4.85 -1.44 4.15
C PHE A 200 -4.00 -1.16 2.92
N ALA A 201 -4.50 -0.33 2.01
CA ALA A 201 -3.75 0.16 0.86
C ALA A 201 -3.22 1.58 1.18
N PRO A 202 -1.92 1.73 1.52
CA PRO A 202 -1.33 3.05 1.71
C PRO A 202 -1.29 3.85 0.41
N ILE A 203 -1.28 5.18 0.53
CA ILE A 203 -1.09 6.09 -0.60
C ILE A 203 0.40 6.22 -0.89
N ILE A 204 0.82 6.06 -2.14
CA ILE A 204 2.21 6.24 -2.58
C ILE A 204 2.70 7.64 -2.19
N SER A 205 3.96 7.76 -1.76
CA SER A 205 4.61 9.04 -1.49
C SER A 205 5.40 9.49 -2.72
N PRO A 206 4.89 10.41 -3.56
CA PRO A 206 5.61 10.82 -4.76
C PRO A 206 6.99 11.42 -4.39
N PRO A 207 8.02 11.21 -5.23
CA PRO A 207 7.98 10.56 -6.54
C PRO A 207 8.21 9.04 -6.51
N GLN A 208 8.11 8.36 -5.36
CA GLN A 208 8.38 6.92 -5.26
C GLN A 208 7.44 6.08 -6.12
N VAL A 209 7.91 4.92 -6.57
CA VAL A 209 7.11 3.98 -7.37
C VAL A 209 6.11 3.20 -6.53
N ALA A 210 6.45 2.87 -5.29
CA ALA A 210 5.65 1.94 -4.50
C ALA A 210 5.75 2.17 -3.00
N ILE A 211 4.77 1.64 -2.28
CA ILE A 211 4.68 1.64 -0.82
C ILE A 211 4.10 0.30 -0.34
N LEU A 212 4.64 -0.23 0.76
CA LEU A 212 4.16 -1.46 1.39
C LEU A 212 3.34 -1.16 2.64
N GLY A 213 2.09 -1.60 2.67
CA GLY A 213 1.22 -1.62 3.84
C GLY A 213 1.36 -2.94 4.60
N ILE A 214 1.60 -2.85 5.91
CA ILE A 214 1.77 -3.99 6.82
C ILE A 214 0.65 -3.97 7.85
N GLY A 215 -0.14 -5.05 7.88
CA GLY A 215 -1.22 -5.24 8.84
C GLY A 215 -0.77 -5.77 10.20
N SER A 216 -1.74 -6.16 11.02
CA SER A 216 -1.50 -6.81 12.31
C SER A 216 -1.07 -8.25 12.16
N ILE A 217 -0.10 -8.66 12.98
CA ILE A 217 0.27 -10.07 13.15
C ILE A 217 -0.80 -10.71 14.06
N LYS A 218 -1.62 -11.61 13.52
CA LYS A 218 -2.70 -12.29 14.24
C LYS A 218 -2.74 -13.79 13.90
N PRO A 219 -3.25 -14.65 14.79
CA PRO A 219 -3.53 -16.05 14.43
C PRO A 219 -4.49 -16.14 13.23
N GLN A 220 -4.14 -16.95 12.24
CA GLN A 220 -4.93 -17.26 11.05
C GLN A 220 -4.90 -18.76 10.80
N ALA A 221 -6.00 -19.31 10.27
CA ALA A 221 -6.02 -20.69 9.80
C ALA A 221 -5.24 -20.77 8.48
N MET A 222 -4.18 -21.58 8.46
CA MET A 222 -3.32 -21.78 7.28
C MET A 222 -3.14 -23.28 7.03
N VAL A 223 -3.00 -23.65 5.76
CA VAL A 223 -2.68 -25.03 5.38
C VAL A 223 -1.17 -25.20 5.38
N VAL A 224 -0.66 -26.10 6.20
CA VAL A 224 0.76 -26.47 6.26
C VAL A 224 0.86 -27.98 6.23
N ASP A 225 1.65 -28.52 5.30
CA ASP A 225 1.81 -29.96 5.09
C ASP A 225 0.48 -30.74 4.95
N GLY A 226 -0.55 -30.07 4.40
CA GLY A 226 -1.87 -30.64 4.19
C GLY A 226 -2.83 -30.51 5.37
N GLU A 227 -2.39 -29.97 6.52
CA GLU A 227 -3.21 -29.78 7.72
C GLU A 227 -3.56 -28.31 7.94
N ILE A 228 -4.77 -28.05 8.46
CA ILE A 228 -5.19 -26.70 8.87
C ILE A 228 -4.66 -26.44 10.27
N ILE A 229 -3.71 -25.52 10.39
CA ILE A 229 -3.12 -25.10 11.66
C ILE A 229 -3.26 -23.60 11.86
N ALA A 230 -3.39 -23.18 13.12
CA ALA A 230 -3.37 -21.77 13.48
C ALA A 230 -1.91 -21.27 13.51
N ARG A 231 -1.58 -20.31 12.65
CA ARG A 231 -0.27 -19.63 12.64
C ARG A 231 -0.43 -18.13 12.78
N ARG A 232 0.54 -17.46 13.41
CA ARG A 232 0.64 -16.01 13.35
C ARG A 232 0.93 -15.60 11.91
N ALA A 233 0.08 -14.76 11.35
CA ALA A 233 0.20 -14.31 9.97
C ALA A 233 -0.05 -12.81 9.86
N VAL A 234 0.42 -12.22 8.76
CA VAL A 234 0.23 -10.79 8.44
C VAL A 234 -0.20 -10.64 6.98
N TYR A 235 -1.08 -9.67 6.72
CA TYR A 235 -1.31 -9.23 5.35
C TYR A 235 -0.28 -8.17 4.94
N LEU A 236 0.38 -8.41 3.81
CA LEU A 236 1.22 -7.44 3.12
C LEU A 236 0.46 -6.91 1.90
N THR A 237 0.27 -5.59 1.83
CA THR A 237 -0.42 -4.92 0.72
C THR A 237 0.56 -4.01 0.00
N LEU A 238 0.91 -4.34 -1.23
CA LEU A 238 1.76 -3.50 -2.07
C LEU A 238 0.88 -2.57 -2.90
N VAL A 239 1.16 -1.28 -2.87
CA VAL A 239 0.57 -0.28 -3.76
C VAL A 239 1.68 0.27 -4.65
N MET A 240 1.44 0.29 -5.96
CA MET A 240 2.45 0.61 -6.97
C MET A 240 1.90 1.52 -8.07
N ASP A 241 2.78 2.34 -8.64
CA ASP A 241 2.51 3.20 -9.79
C ASP A 241 2.51 2.37 -11.08
N HIS A 242 1.34 2.22 -11.69
CA HIS A 242 1.17 1.38 -12.88
C HIS A 242 1.86 1.97 -14.14
N ARG A 243 2.38 3.21 -14.09
CA ARG A 243 3.25 3.78 -15.14
C ARG A 243 4.65 3.19 -15.09
N ALA A 244 5.12 2.81 -13.90
CA ALA A 244 6.49 2.37 -13.65
C ALA A 244 6.62 0.85 -13.54
N VAL A 245 5.62 0.14 -13.04
CA VAL A 245 5.65 -1.33 -12.89
C VAL A 245 4.27 -1.91 -13.21
N ASP A 246 4.21 -3.19 -13.57
CA ASP A 246 2.95 -3.88 -13.82
C ASP A 246 2.63 -4.96 -12.77
N GLY A 247 1.53 -5.69 -12.98
CA GLY A 247 1.09 -6.73 -12.05
C GLY A 247 2.07 -7.91 -11.93
N ALA A 248 2.84 -8.22 -12.97
CA ALA A 248 3.84 -9.29 -12.92
C ALA A 248 5.06 -8.84 -12.12
N ASP A 249 5.56 -7.63 -12.36
CA ASP A 249 6.62 -7.00 -11.56
C ASP A 249 6.22 -6.96 -10.08
N GLY A 250 5.00 -6.48 -9.81
CA GLY A 250 4.43 -6.38 -8.48
C GLY A 250 4.32 -7.72 -7.76
N ALA A 251 3.81 -8.75 -8.44
CA ALA A 251 3.67 -10.08 -7.88
C ALA A 251 5.03 -10.70 -7.53
N GLN A 252 6.03 -10.55 -8.39
CA GLN A 252 7.39 -11.05 -8.14
C GLN A 252 8.04 -10.33 -6.95
N PHE A 253 7.95 -9.00 -6.90
CA PHE A 253 8.48 -8.22 -5.79
C PHE A 253 7.79 -8.57 -4.47
N LEU A 254 6.45 -8.61 -4.44
CA LEU A 254 5.71 -8.94 -3.22
C LEU A 254 5.98 -10.39 -2.77
N ALA A 255 6.16 -11.33 -3.69
CA ALA A 255 6.56 -12.70 -3.37
C ALA A 255 7.97 -12.74 -2.75
N ALA A 256 8.93 -11.98 -3.28
CA ALA A 256 10.27 -11.88 -2.72
C ALA A 256 10.28 -11.24 -1.32
N VAL A 257 9.46 -10.20 -1.09
CA VAL A 257 9.27 -9.62 0.25
C VAL A 257 8.64 -10.62 1.20
N ALA A 258 7.61 -11.36 0.76
CA ALA A 258 7.00 -12.40 1.58
C ALA A 258 8.01 -13.52 1.95
N ASP A 259 8.84 -13.96 1.00
CA ASP A 259 9.91 -14.93 1.25
C ASP A 259 10.94 -14.41 2.27
N ALA A 260 11.31 -13.13 2.16
CA ALA A 260 12.21 -12.50 3.13
C ALA A 260 11.61 -12.45 4.55
N PHE A 261 10.28 -12.37 4.67
CA PHE A 261 9.60 -12.40 5.97
C PHE A 261 9.56 -13.82 6.57
N THR A 262 9.52 -14.86 5.74
CA THR A 262 9.57 -16.26 6.18
C THR A 262 10.99 -16.77 6.43
N HIS A 263 12.02 -16.05 5.97
CA HIS A 263 13.45 -16.38 6.12
C HIS A 263 14.24 -15.25 6.79
N PRO A 264 13.88 -14.86 8.03
CA PRO A 264 14.46 -13.71 8.71
C PRO A 264 15.95 -13.88 9.09
N GLU A 265 16.46 -15.10 9.15
CA GLU A 265 17.88 -15.40 9.36
C GLU A 265 18.78 -14.83 8.26
N ARG A 266 18.24 -14.62 7.05
CA ARG A 266 18.99 -13.98 5.95
C ARG A 266 19.24 -12.49 6.18
N MET A 267 18.56 -11.87 7.16
CA MET A 267 18.74 -10.45 7.49
C MET A 267 20.00 -10.16 8.30
N VAL A 268 20.65 -11.19 8.84
CA VAL A 268 21.84 -11.10 9.72
C VAL A 268 23.12 -11.64 9.10
N GLY A 269 23.16 -11.86 7.77
CA GLY A 269 24.34 -12.37 7.05
C GLY A 269 25.47 -11.35 6.84
N GLU A 270 26.69 -11.81 7.18
CA GLU A 270 28.07 -11.25 7.15
C GLU A 270 28.29 -9.72 7.27
#